data_AF-A0A399NXS4-F1
#
_entry.id   AF-A0A399NXS4-F1
#
_cell.length_a   1.000
_cell.length_b   1.000
_cell.length_c   1.000
_cell.angle_alpha   90.00
_cell.angle_beta   90.00
_cell.angle_gamma   90.00
#
_symmetry.space_group_name_H-M   'P 1'
#
loop_
_entity.id
_entity.type
_entity.pdbx_description
1 polymer ?
#
loop_
_entity_poly.entity_id
_entity_poly.type
_entity_poly.pdbx_seq_one_letter_code
_entity_poly.pdbx_strand_id
1 'polypeptide(L)'
;MGGRPCPTPTGAREPRPPLLISRSFALIWVAQTLSAFGEYVLAATVTVWLATGLAPGDPALPLYIGAVIGATSLPRLVRAPIAGVLVDRWPAHRVMVAAD
;
A
#
# COMPACT_ATOMS: atom_id res chain seq x y z
N MET A 1 -57.69 -19.86 25.20
CA MET A 1 -56.40 -20.59 25.28
C MET A 1 -55.77 -20.55 23.90
N GLY A 2 -54.57 -20.00 23.73
CA GLY A 2 -53.88 -19.98 22.43
C GLY A 2 -53.03 -18.74 22.18
N GLY A 3 -52.10 -18.41 23.08
CA GLY A 3 -51.07 -17.41 22.83
C GLY A 3 -50.11 -17.91 21.75
N ARG A 4 -49.81 -17.08 20.75
CA ARG A 4 -48.85 -17.40 19.68
C ARG A 4 -47.42 -17.26 20.26
N PRO A 5 -46.52 -18.22 20.04
CA PRO A 5 -45.14 -18.10 20.50
C PRO A 5 -44.39 -17.00 19.73
N CYS A 6 -43.65 -16.19 20.50
CA CYS A 6 -42.76 -15.13 20.00
C CYS A 6 -41.54 -15.77 19.31
N PRO A 7 -41.06 -15.27 18.16
CA PRO A 7 -39.82 -15.77 17.57
C PRO A 7 -38.63 -15.31 18.41
N THR A 8 -37.89 -16.26 18.98
CA THR A 8 -36.62 -16.04 19.67
C THR A 8 -35.54 -15.70 18.65
N PRO A 9 -34.91 -14.51 18.67
CA PRO A 9 -33.76 -14.24 17.83
C PRO A 9 -32.53 -14.94 18.43
N THR A 10 -32.34 -16.22 18.15
CA THR A 10 -31.06 -16.89 18.44
C THR A 10 -30.08 -16.56 17.33
N GLY A 11 -29.66 -15.29 17.29
CA GLY A 11 -28.50 -14.85 16.54
C GLY A 11 -27.24 -15.29 17.28
N ALA A 12 -26.85 -16.55 17.12
CA ALA A 12 -25.52 -16.98 17.50
C ALA A 12 -24.52 -16.20 16.62
N ARG A 13 -23.88 -15.16 17.18
CA ARG A 13 -22.74 -14.50 16.53
C ARG A 13 -21.64 -15.54 16.43
N GLU A 14 -21.33 -15.97 15.20
CA GLU A 14 -20.20 -16.84 14.98
C GLU A 14 -18.90 -16.17 15.47
N PRO A 15 -18.01 -16.90 16.15
CA PRO A 15 -16.70 -16.40 16.54
C PRO A 15 -15.91 -16.07 15.26
N ARG A 16 -15.80 -14.77 14.93
CA ARG A 16 -14.89 -14.34 13.87
C ARG A 16 -13.48 -14.72 14.29
N PRO A 17 -12.72 -15.46 13.46
CA PRO A 17 -11.36 -15.83 13.80
C PRO A 17 -10.58 -14.55 14.14
N PRO A 18 -9.75 -14.59 15.19
CA PRO A 18 -9.04 -13.39 15.64
C PRO A 18 -8.18 -12.86 14.50
N LEU A 19 -8.21 -11.54 14.33
CA LEU A 19 -7.46 -10.72 13.35
C LEU A 19 -5.93 -10.80 13.51
N LEU A 20 -5.40 -11.91 14.02
CA LEU A 20 -3.97 -12.17 14.12
C LEU A 20 -3.47 -12.55 12.73
N ILE A 21 -3.14 -11.51 11.94
CA ILE A 21 -2.37 -11.55 10.69
C ILE A 21 -2.75 -12.74 9.80
N SER A 22 -3.77 -12.54 8.95
CA SER A 22 -3.97 -13.45 7.84
C SER A 22 -2.70 -13.50 6.98
N ARG A 23 -2.40 -14.66 6.40
CA ARG A 23 -1.25 -14.83 5.49
C ARG A 23 -1.25 -13.75 4.39
N SER A 24 -2.42 -13.37 3.90
CA SER A 24 -2.59 -12.28 2.93
C SER A 24 -2.15 -10.92 3.47
N PHE A 25 -2.51 -10.60 4.71
CA PHE A 25 -2.04 -9.37 5.36
C PHE A 25 -0.53 -9.38 5.57
N ALA A 26 0.06 -10.51 6.01
CA ALA A 26 1.51 -10.62 6.15
C ALA A 26 2.24 -10.38 4.83
N LEU A 27 1.76 -10.98 3.73
CA LEU A 27 2.36 -10.81 2.40
C LEU A 27 2.31 -9.35 1.92
N ILE A 28 1.17 -8.68 2.10
CA ILE A 28 1.04 -7.25 1.76
C ILE A 28 1.97 -6.42 2.65
N TRP A 29 2.01 -6.72 3.94
CA TRP A 29 2.83 -5.98 4.90
C TRP A 29 4.33 -6.12 4.59
N VAL A 30 4.81 -7.32 4.27
CA VAL A 30 6.21 -7.56 3.86
C VAL A 30 6.52 -6.87 2.54
N ALA A 31 5.63 -6.96 1.55
CA ALA A 31 5.84 -6.30 0.26
C ALA A 31 5.91 -4.78 0.42
N GLN A 32 5.04 -4.19 1.24
CA GLN A 32 5.03 -2.75 1.52
C GLN A 32 6.26 -2.30 2.30
N THR A 33 6.62 -3.02 3.37
CA THR A 33 7.79 -2.68 4.19
C THR A 33 9.09 -2.81 3.39
N LEU A 34 9.26 -3.88 2.62
CA LEU A 34 10.43 -4.08 1.77
C LEU A 34 10.52 -3.03 0.66
N SER A 35 9.38 -2.66 0.05
CA SER A 35 9.35 -1.60 -0.97
C SER A 35 9.74 -0.25 -0.38
N ALA A 36 9.18 0.12 0.78
CA ALA A 36 9.52 1.35 1.46
C ALA A 36 11.00 1.37 1.87
N PHE A 37 11.52 0.25 2.38
CA PHE A 37 12.91 0.10 2.73
C PHE A 37 13.83 0.31 1.52
N GLY A 38 13.53 -0.34 0.39
CA GLY A 38 14.30 -0.20 -0.85
C GLY A 38 14.33 1.24 -1.35
N GLU A 39 13.22 1.99 -1.23
CA GLU A 39 13.19 3.40 -1.58
C GLU A 39 14.16 4.23 -0.74
N TYR A 40 14.21 4.01 0.58
CA TYR A 40 15.14 4.73 1.46
C TYR A 40 16.60 4.39 1.16
N VAL A 41 16.90 3.11 0.93
CA VAL A 41 18.26 2.67 0.55
C VAL A 41 18.67 3.34 -0.76
N LEU A 42 17.81 3.31 -1.77
CA LEU A 42 18.09 3.94 -3.06
C LEU A 42 18.30 5.46 -2.90
N ALA A 43 17.44 6.15 -2.15
CA ALA A 43 17.58 7.57 -1.88
C ALA A 43 18.92 7.91 -1.22
N ALA A 44 19.33 7.13 -0.22
CA ALA A 44 20.62 7.29 0.45
C ALA A 44 21.79 7.03 -0.52
N THR A 45 21.76 5.93 -1.27
CA THR A 45 22.79 5.59 -2.26
C THR A 45 22.93 6.68 -3.32
N VAL A 46 21.82 7.16 -3.90
CA VAL A 46 21.84 8.20 -4.92
C VAL A 46 22.39 9.50 -4.36
N THR A 47 22.01 9.88 -3.14
CA THR A 47 22.53 11.08 -2.46
C THR A 47 24.05 11.00 -2.29
N VAL A 48 24.56 9.88 -1.79
CA VAL A 48 26.01 9.68 -1.60
C VAL A 48 26.73 9.66 -2.94
N TRP A 49 26.19 8.96 -3.95
CA TRP A 49 26.76 8.90 -5.29
C TRP A 49 26.82 10.27 -5.97
N LEU A 50 25.79 11.10 -5.81
CA LEU A 50 25.78 12.48 -6.28
C LEU A 50 26.89 13.31 -5.63
N ALA A 51 26.99 13.22 -4.30
CA ALA A 51 27.96 13.99 -3.53
C ALA A 51 29.42 13.58 -3.77
N THR A 52 29.67 12.30 -4.05
CA THR A 52 31.03 11.76 -4.12
C THR A 52 31.50 11.45 -5.54
N GLY A 53 30.60 11.00 -6.41
CA GLY A 53 30.94 10.53 -7.75
C GLY A 53 30.58 11.52 -8.85
N LEU A 54 29.38 12.10 -8.80
CA LEU A 54 28.88 12.91 -9.91
C LEU A 54 29.28 14.39 -9.83
N ALA A 55 29.17 14.99 -8.64
CA ALA A 55 29.37 16.43 -8.47
C ALA A 55 30.16 16.75 -7.18
N PRO A 56 31.37 16.18 -6.99
CA PRO A 56 32.16 16.40 -5.79
C PRO A 56 32.58 17.88 -5.67
N GLY A 57 32.13 18.55 -4.61
CA GLY A 57 32.46 19.96 -4.35
C GLY A 57 31.69 20.97 -5.22
N ASP A 58 30.74 20.53 -6.02
CA ASP A 58 29.91 21.42 -6.84
C ASP A 58 28.87 22.16 -5.97
N PRO A 59 28.81 23.49 -5.98
CA PRO A 59 27.78 24.24 -5.26
C PRO A 59 26.35 23.93 -5.75
N ALA A 60 26.18 23.37 -6.95
CA ALA A 60 24.89 22.93 -7.49
C ALA A 60 24.42 21.57 -6.96
N LEU A 61 25.17 20.90 -6.08
CA LEU A 61 24.78 19.61 -5.49
C LEU A 61 23.34 19.56 -4.93
N PRO A 62 22.85 20.55 -4.16
CA PRO A 62 21.48 20.54 -3.65
C PRO A 62 20.43 20.57 -4.77
N LEU A 63 20.74 21.23 -5.90
CA LEU A 63 19.86 21.30 -7.07
C LEU A 63 19.73 19.92 -7.72
N TYR A 64 20.82 19.19 -7.88
CA TYR A 64 20.79 17.84 -8.46
C TYR A 64 20.01 16.86 -7.57
N ILE A 65 20.17 16.94 -6.24
CA ILE A 65 19.37 16.15 -5.29
C ILE A 65 17.88 16.49 -5.44
N GLY A 66 17.53 17.77 -5.51
CA GLY A 66 16.16 18.23 -5.74
C GLY A 66 15.57 17.75 -7.07
N ALA A 67 16.37 17.77 -8.15
CA ALA A 67 15.96 17.28 -9.46
C ALA A 67 15.66 15.78 -9.47
N VAL A 68 16.49 14.97 -8.78
CA VAL A 68 16.24 13.53 -8.61
C VAL A 68 14.94 13.29 -7.84
N ILE A 69 14.73 13.98 -6.72
CA ILE A 69 13.49 13.86 -5.92
C ILE A 69 12.26 14.24 -6.75
N GLY A 70 12.36 15.30 -7.56
CA GLY A 70 11.30 15.69 -8.48
C GLY A 70 11.01 14.61 -9.52
N ALA A 71 12.05 14.04 -10.12
CA ALA A 71 11.94 12.98 -11.13
C ALA A 71 11.33 11.69 -10.57
N THR A 72 11.65 11.30 -9.34
CA THR A 72 11.09 10.09 -8.70
C THR A 72 9.65 10.28 -8.20
N SER A 73 9.27 11.52 -7.86
CA SER A 73 7.93 11.85 -7.38
C SER A 73 6.88 11.89 -8.50
N LEU A 74 7.28 12.28 -9.72
CA LEU A 74 6.38 12.38 -10.88
C LEU A 74 5.62 11.07 -11.17
N PRO A 75 6.26 9.90 -11.27
CA PRO A 75 5.57 8.63 -11.44
C PRO A 75 4.59 8.32 -10.32
N ARG A 76 4.86 8.73 -9.07
CA ARG A 76 3.93 8.51 -7.94
C ARG A 76 2.68 9.37 -8.11
N LEU A 77 2.84 10.64 -8.50
CA LEU A 77 1.75 11.57 -8.75
C LEU A 77 0.87 11.13 -9.93
N VAL A 78 1.47 10.55 -10.98
CA VAL A 78 0.73 10.04 -12.14
C VAL A 78 0.07 8.68 -11.84
N ARG A 79 0.73 7.79 -11.09
CA ARG A 79 0.19 6.46 -10.77
C ARG A 79 -0.91 6.50 -9.72
N ALA A 80 -0.91 7.46 -8.79
CA ALA A 80 -1.95 7.59 -7.77
C ALA A 80 -3.39 7.72 -8.35
N PRO A 81 -3.68 8.63 -9.31
CA PRO A 81 -5.01 8.70 -9.93
C PRO A 81 -5.32 7.49 -10.81
N ILE A 82 -4.32 6.93 -11.52
CA ILE A 82 -4.54 5.73 -12.36
C ILE A 82 -4.88 4.52 -11.49
N ALA A 83 -4.18 4.33 -10.38
CA ALA A 83 -4.47 3.27 -9.42
C ALA A 83 -5.86 3.46 -8.77
N GLY A 84 -6.23 4.70 -8.44
CA GLY A 84 -7.58 5.01 -7.93
C GLY A 84 -8.68 4.66 -8.93
N VAL A 85 -8.52 5.05 -10.20
CA VAL A 85 -9.49 4.73 -11.27
C VAL A 85 -9.56 3.23 -11.57
N LEU A 86 -8.44 2.50 -11.48
CA LEU A 86 -8.43 1.04 -11.66
C LEU A 86 -9.12 0.31 -10.50
N VAL A 87 -8.92 0.77 -9.27
CA VAL A 87 -9.55 0.20 -8.06
C VAL A 87 -11.07 0.45 -8.06
N ASP A 88 -11.53 1.64 -8.45
CA ASP A 88 -12.97 1.94 -8.55
C ASP A 88 -13.69 1.08 -9.62
N ARG A 89 -12.94 0.55 -10.59
CA ARG A 89 -13.47 -0.32 -11.65
C ARG A 89 -13.43 -1.82 -11.30
N TRP A 90 -13.04 -2.22 -10.09
CA TRP A 90 -13.18 -3.61 -9.65
C TRP A 90 -14.59 -3.85 -9.10
N PRO A 91 -15.51 -4.49 -9.86
CA PRO A 91 -16.83 -4.81 -9.35
C PRO A 91 -16.70 -5.86 -8.23
N ALA A 92 -17.26 -5.55 -7.06
CA ALA A 92 -17.29 -6.41 -5.87
C ALA A 92 -17.78 -7.85 -6.18
N HIS A 93 -18.63 -8.01 -7.20
CA HIS A 93 -19.08 -9.29 -7.72
C HIS A 93 -17.92 -10.23 -8.13
N ARG A 94 -16.85 -9.72 -8.75
CA ARG A 94 -15.70 -10.54 -9.15
C ARG A 94 -14.82 -10.95 -7.97
N VAL A 95 -14.83 -10.18 -6.88
CA VAL A 95 -14.16 -10.55 -5.63
C VAL A 95 -14.94 -11.67 -4.94
N MET A 96 -16.28 -11.62 -4.96
CA MET A 96 -17.13 -12.67 -4.40
C MET A 96 -16.99 -14.00 -5.16
N VAL A 97 -16.96 -13.96 -6.50
CA VAL A 97 -16.78 -15.16 -7.34
C VAL A 97 -15.36 -15.73 -7.29
N ALA A 98 -14.34 -14.91 -6.98
CA ALA A 98 -12.97 -15.40 -6.80
C ALA A 98 -12.67 -15.86 -5.36
N ALA A 99 -13.56 -15.55 -4.41
CA ALA A 99 -13.44 -15.91 -2.99
C ALA A 99 -14.35 -17.07 -2.57
N ASP A 100 -15.28 -17.48 -3.44
CA ASP A 100 -16.01 -18.76 -3.41
C ASP A 100 -15.18 -19.84 -4.12
#